data_AF-A0A9E3G3D9-F1
#
_entry.id   AF-A0A9E3G3D9-F1
#
_cell.length_a   1.000
_cell.length_b   1.000
_cell.length_c   1.000
_cell.angle_alpha   90.00
_cell.angle_beta   90.00
_cell.angle_gamma   90.00
#
_symmetry.space_group_name_H-M   'P 1'
#
loop_
_entity.id
_entity.type
_entity.pdbx_description
1 polymer ?
#
loop_
_entity_poly.entity_id
_entity_poly.type
_entity_poly.pdbx_seq_one_letter_code
_entity_poly.pdbx_strand_id
1 'polypeptide(L)'
;MDTPTHTGEDPRATADFLLGLRRALAPWQQRGEQERQIADHCAMGALAVPLHLAAADERAARFAREFQPTDAQQPGLEANRALFEFFTHAAAAIESFCFAAYAFGAVVRRADFPLYQTPGQITAGGVLDRYQAVAPGERFTEGLAVLLNAPEYQEVAAFCALLSHRLLPRQAIALEGWQLGPDRPVPEAKVLDPNTLSAYLTWLEAELSRLAEDLDAYAQSQGV
;
A
#
# COMPACT_ATOMS: atom_id res chain seq x y z
N MET A 1 10.34 15.87 -28.23
CA MET A 1 9.96 15.63 -26.83
C MET A 1 9.40 14.23 -26.79
N ASP A 2 10.28 13.28 -26.53
CA ASP A 2 9.90 11.88 -26.41
C ASP A 2 9.21 11.71 -25.06
N THR A 3 7.92 11.37 -25.09
CA THR A 3 7.24 10.82 -23.91
C THR A 3 8.04 9.61 -23.43
N PRO A 4 8.46 9.54 -22.16
CA PRO A 4 9.07 8.34 -21.63
C PRO A 4 8.03 7.22 -21.74
N THR A 5 8.24 6.31 -22.68
CA THR A 5 7.57 5.02 -22.72
C THR A 5 8.02 4.32 -21.44
N HIS A 6 7.12 4.24 -20.45
CA HIS A 6 7.31 3.42 -19.26
C HIS A 6 7.74 2.03 -19.77
N THR A 7 9.00 1.68 -19.52
CA THR A 7 9.46 0.29 -19.62
C THR A 7 8.63 -0.46 -18.61
N GLY A 8 7.56 -1.11 -19.09
CA GLY A 8 6.68 -1.91 -18.29
C GLY A 8 7.49 -2.95 -17.55
N GLU A 9 7.60 -2.79 -16.23
CA GLU A 9 7.96 -3.88 -15.36
C GLU A 9 6.93 -4.99 -15.49
N ASP A 10 7.43 -6.21 -15.34
CA ASP A 10 6.82 -7.42 -15.86
C ASP A 10 5.47 -7.69 -15.16
N PRO A 11 4.31 -7.60 -15.85
CA PRO A 11 3.02 -7.99 -15.28
C PRO A 11 3.02 -9.46 -14.80
N ARG A 12 4.05 -10.25 -15.14
CA ARG A 12 4.28 -11.57 -14.58
C ARG A 12 4.64 -11.54 -13.10
N ALA A 13 5.37 -10.56 -12.57
CA ALA A 13 5.75 -10.56 -11.15
C ALA A 13 4.52 -10.48 -10.23
N THR A 14 3.58 -9.59 -10.53
CA THR A 14 2.32 -9.48 -9.79
C THR A 14 1.40 -10.68 -10.03
N ALA A 15 1.37 -11.21 -11.24
CA ALA A 15 0.62 -12.43 -11.54
C ALA A 15 1.19 -13.65 -10.79
N ASP A 16 2.51 -13.76 -10.69
CA ASP A 16 3.24 -14.83 -10.02
C ASP A 16 3.06 -14.74 -8.50
N PHE A 17 3.05 -13.54 -7.91
CA PHE A 17 2.65 -13.31 -6.51
C PHE A 17 1.24 -13.84 -6.23
N LEU A 18 0.25 -13.41 -7.03
CA LEU A 18 -1.13 -13.87 -6.89
C LEU A 18 -1.24 -15.39 -7.04
N LEU A 19 -0.44 -15.97 -7.94
CA LEU A 19 -0.41 -17.40 -8.18
C LEU A 19 0.21 -18.16 -6.99
N GLY A 20 1.32 -17.67 -6.44
CA GLY A 20 2.02 -18.23 -5.28
C GLY A 20 1.11 -18.22 -4.05
N LEU A 21 0.54 -17.06 -3.73
CA LEU A 21 -0.38 -16.92 -2.61
C LEU A 21 -1.64 -17.80 -2.79
N ARG A 22 -2.21 -17.85 -3.99
CA ARG A 22 -3.35 -18.75 -4.27
C ARG A 22 -2.99 -20.23 -4.10
N ARG A 23 -1.77 -20.65 -4.48
CA ARG A 23 -1.29 -22.03 -4.28
C ARG A 23 -1.13 -22.35 -2.79
N ALA A 24 -0.49 -21.47 -2.02
CA ALA A 24 -0.32 -21.61 -0.57
C ALA A 24 -1.68 -21.72 0.17
N LEU A 25 -2.70 -21.04 -0.34
CA LEU A 25 -4.05 -21.06 0.25
C LEU A 25 -4.92 -22.25 -0.20
N ALA A 26 -4.57 -22.93 -1.30
CA ALA A 26 -5.39 -24.01 -1.86
C ALA A 26 -5.68 -25.17 -0.88
N PRO A 27 -4.72 -25.65 -0.06
CA PRO A 27 -4.99 -26.68 0.95
C PRO A 27 -6.00 -26.24 2.01
N TRP A 28 -6.13 -24.93 2.25
CA TRP A 28 -7.00 -24.35 3.28
C TRP A 28 -8.43 -24.12 2.79
N GLN A 29 -8.63 -23.93 1.48
CA GLN A 29 -9.97 -23.91 0.90
C GLN A 29 -10.75 -25.22 1.12
N GLN A 30 -10.02 -26.33 1.32
CA GLN A 30 -10.58 -27.65 1.58
C GLN A 30 -10.79 -27.97 3.07
N ARG A 31 -10.41 -27.07 3.99
CA ARG A 31 -10.59 -27.25 5.44
C ARG A 31 -11.98 -26.76 5.89
N GLY A 32 -12.16 -26.61 7.20
CA GLY A 32 -13.37 -26.11 7.83
C GLY A 32 -13.79 -24.73 7.31
N GLU A 33 -15.03 -24.35 7.59
CA GLU A 33 -15.64 -23.10 7.08
C GLU A 33 -14.82 -21.86 7.45
N GLN A 34 -14.25 -21.85 8.66
CA GLN A 34 -13.44 -20.74 9.14
C GLN A 34 -12.12 -20.62 8.38
N GLU A 35 -11.43 -21.73 8.13
CA GLU A 35 -10.20 -21.76 7.33
C GLU A 35 -10.41 -21.28 5.89
N ARG A 36 -11.56 -21.64 5.31
CA ARG A 36 -11.94 -21.18 3.97
C ARG A 36 -12.18 -19.66 3.94
N GLN A 37 -12.89 -19.11 4.93
CA GLN A 37 -13.10 -17.66 5.03
C GLN A 37 -11.77 -16.90 5.13
N ILE A 38 -10.78 -17.42 5.87
CA ILE A 38 -9.45 -16.80 5.97
C ILE A 38 -8.75 -16.82 4.60
N ALA A 39 -8.79 -17.96 3.92
CA ALA A 39 -8.19 -18.10 2.60
C ALA A 39 -8.83 -17.15 1.58
N ASP A 40 -10.16 -17.00 1.63
CA ASP A 40 -10.88 -16.06 0.76
C ASP A 40 -10.51 -14.61 1.07
N HIS A 41 -10.42 -14.23 2.35
CA HIS A 41 -9.94 -12.90 2.75
C HIS A 41 -8.51 -12.62 2.28
N CYS A 42 -7.61 -13.60 2.44
CA CYS A 42 -6.22 -13.49 1.97
C CYS A 42 -6.16 -13.29 0.45
N ALA A 43 -6.92 -14.09 -0.30
CA ALA A 43 -7.02 -13.97 -1.75
C ALA A 43 -7.59 -12.61 -2.18
N MET A 44 -8.63 -12.12 -1.50
CA MET A 44 -9.22 -10.80 -1.77
C MET A 44 -8.22 -9.67 -1.54
N GLY A 45 -7.49 -9.68 -0.42
CA GLY A 45 -6.46 -8.68 -0.13
C GLY A 45 -5.36 -8.68 -1.18
N ALA A 46 -4.86 -9.85 -1.55
CA ALA A 46 -3.81 -9.95 -2.56
C ALA A 46 -4.29 -9.50 -3.94
N LEU A 47 -5.51 -9.87 -4.35
CA LEU A 47 -6.11 -9.42 -5.62
C LEU A 47 -6.35 -7.91 -5.66
N ALA A 48 -6.58 -7.27 -4.50
CA ALA A 48 -6.79 -5.82 -4.42
C ALA A 48 -5.50 -5.03 -4.66
N VAL A 49 -4.32 -5.58 -4.36
CA VAL A 49 -3.02 -4.91 -4.56
C VAL A 49 -2.83 -4.42 -6.01
N PRO A 50 -2.85 -5.28 -7.05
CA PRO A 50 -2.70 -4.82 -8.44
C PRO A 50 -3.79 -3.87 -8.89
N LEU A 51 -5.02 -4.02 -8.38
CA LEU A 51 -6.11 -3.11 -8.73
C LEU A 51 -5.85 -1.71 -8.19
N HIS A 52 -5.30 -1.60 -6.98
CA HIS A 52 -4.93 -0.32 -6.40
C HIS A 52 -3.70 0.30 -7.08
N LEU A 53 -2.70 -0.50 -7.46
CA LEU A 53 -1.55 0.00 -8.22
C LEU A 53 -1.97 0.54 -9.60
N ALA A 54 -2.79 -0.21 -10.35
CA ALA A 54 -3.32 0.24 -11.64
C ALA A 54 -4.19 1.50 -11.50
N ALA A 55 -4.99 1.59 -10.44
CA ALA A 55 -5.77 2.79 -10.16
C ALA A 55 -4.86 3.98 -9.83
N ALA A 56 -3.80 3.78 -9.05
CA ALA A 56 -2.83 4.82 -8.76
C ALA A 56 -2.15 5.32 -10.06
N ASP A 57 -1.71 4.43 -10.95
CA ASP A 57 -1.16 4.79 -12.26
C ASP A 57 -2.14 5.65 -13.09
N GLU A 58 -3.41 5.23 -13.17
CA GLU A 58 -4.44 6.01 -13.88
C GLU A 58 -4.59 7.43 -13.31
N ARG A 59 -4.49 7.57 -11.98
CA ARG A 59 -4.56 8.87 -11.29
C ARG A 59 -3.29 9.71 -11.49
N ALA A 60 -2.11 9.09 -11.54
CA ALA A 60 -0.87 9.78 -11.90
C ALA A 60 -0.95 10.32 -13.34
N ALA A 61 -1.42 9.50 -14.28
CA ALA A 61 -1.63 9.92 -15.67
C ALA A 61 -2.69 11.03 -15.79
N ARG A 62 -3.76 10.98 -14.98
CA ARG A 62 -4.75 12.07 -14.91
C ARG A 62 -4.12 13.35 -14.38
N PHE A 63 -3.37 13.27 -13.28
CA PHE A 63 -2.65 14.42 -12.73
C PHE A 63 -1.74 15.05 -13.78
N ALA A 64 -0.96 14.25 -14.53
CA ALA A 64 -0.08 14.75 -15.58
C ALA A 64 -0.80 15.53 -16.68
N ARG A 65 -2.04 15.16 -17.03
CA ARG A 65 -2.86 15.90 -18.01
C ARG A 65 -3.41 17.21 -17.46
N GLU A 66 -3.81 17.21 -16.19
CA GLU A 66 -4.42 18.37 -15.52
C GLU A 66 -3.37 19.33 -14.94
N PHE A 67 -2.13 18.88 -14.80
CA PHE A 67 -1.03 19.67 -14.25
C PHE A 67 -0.58 20.73 -15.26
N GLN A 68 -0.89 21.99 -14.97
CA GLN A 68 -0.37 23.14 -15.70
C GLN A 68 0.77 23.76 -14.88
N PRO A 69 2.03 23.64 -15.32
CA PRO A 69 3.13 24.35 -14.69
C PRO A 69 3.05 25.83 -15.08
N THR A 70 2.22 26.60 -14.39
CA THR A 70 2.20 28.07 -14.49
C THR A 70 2.77 28.68 -13.22
N ASP A 71 3.53 29.78 -13.39
CA ASP A 71 4.41 30.40 -12.37
C ASP A 71 3.71 30.91 -11.10
N ALA A 72 2.39 30.79 -10.98
CA ALA A 72 1.69 31.11 -9.76
C ALA A 72 0.42 30.26 -9.62
N GLN A 73 0.34 29.58 -8.47
CA GLN A 73 -0.83 28.98 -7.82
C GLN A 73 -0.85 27.46 -7.78
N GLN A 74 -1.30 27.00 -6.61
CA GLN A 74 -1.53 25.61 -6.24
C GLN A 74 -2.24 24.83 -7.36
N PRO A 75 -2.04 23.50 -7.45
CA PRO A 75 -2.73 22.68 -8.42
C PRO A 75 -4.24 22.96 -8.38
N GLY A 76 -4.88 23.01 -9.55
CA GLY A 76 -6.33 23.17 -9.65
C GLY A 76 -7.08 22.06 -8.90
N LEU A 77 -8.39 22.24 -8.67
CA LEU A 77 -9.21 21.28 -7.93
C LEU A 77 -9.11 19.85 -8.52
N GLU A 78 -9.14 19.72 -9.84
CA GLU A 78 -9.01 18.43 -10.52
C GLU A 78 -7.63 17.78 -10.33
N ALA A 79 -6.56 18.58 -10.36
CA ALA A 79 -5.21 18.10 -10.08
C ALA A 79 -5.07 17.67 -8.61
N ASN A 80 -5.60 18.44 -7.65
CA ASN A 80 -5.62 18.02 -6.23
C ASN A 80 -6.45 16.76 -6.00
N ARG A 81 -7.58 16.60 -6.71
CA ARG A 81 -8.40 15.39 -6.66
C ARG A 81 -7.62 14.19 -7.19
N ALA A 82 -6.97 14.32 -8.34
CA ALA A 82 -6.13 13.26 -8.90
C ALA A 82 -4.99 12.87 -7.94
N LEU A 83 -4.33 13.84 -7.30
CA LEU A 83 -3.31 13.56 -6.28
C LEU A 83 -3.89 12.82 -5.07
N PHE A 84 -5.04 13.24 -4.57
CA PHE A 84 -5.67 12.59 -3.42
C PHE A 84 -6.03 11.14 -3.74
N GLU A 85 -6.65 10.92 -4.90
CA GLU A 85 -7.01 9.59 -5.37
C GLU A 85 -5.76 8.72 -5.60
N PHE A 86 -4.66 9.27 -6.12
CA PHE A 86 -3.36 8.59 -6.24
C PHE A 86 -2.87 8.08 -4.87
N PHE A 87 -2.70 8.97 -3.89
CA PHE A 87 -2.16 8.58 -2.58
C PHE A 87 -3.12 7.68 -1.80
N THR A 88 -4.44 7.85 -1.98
CA THR A 88 -5.44 6.94 -1.41
C THR A 88 -5.28 5.53 -1.96
N HIS A 89 -5.09 5.39 -3.27
CA HIS A 89 -4.86 4.09 -3.90
C HIS A 89 -3.49 3.50 -3.53
N ALA A 90 -2.44 4.31 -3.43
CA ALA A 90 -1.14 3.86 -2.93
C ALA A 90 -1.24 3.30 -1.49
N ALA A 91 -1.92 4.02 -0.60
CA ALA A 91 -2.18 3.56 0.77
C ALA A 91 -3.00 2.25 0.78
N ALA A 92 -4.07 2.18 -0.02
CA ALA A 92 -4.92 1.01 -0.11
C ALA A 92 -4.19 -0.23 -0.65
N ALA A 93 -3.20 -0.06 -1.54
CA ALA A 93 -2.35 -1.16 -2.00
C ALA A 93 -1.54 -1.76 -0.85
N ILE A 94 -0.91 -0.92 -0.02
CA ILE A 94 -0.12 -1.34 1.14
C ILE A 94 -1.03 -2.00 2.20
N GLU A 95 -2.18 -1.42 2.49
CA GLU A 95 -3.16 -1.97 3.44
C GLU A 95 -3.68 -3.33 2.97
N SER A 96 -4.00 -3.47 1.68
CA SER A 96 -4.45 -4.72 1.09
C SER A 96 -3.39 -5.81 1.15
N PHE A 97 -2.13 -5.45 0.89
CA PHE A 97 -0.99 -6.36 1.06
C PHE A 97 -0.83 -6.79 2.52
N CYS A 98 -0.86 -5.85 3.47
CA CYS A 98 -0.76 -6.14 4.90
C CYS A 98 -1.92 -7.03 5.38
N PHE A 99 -3.13 -6.80 4.88
CA PHE A 99 -4.28 -7.65 5.17
C PHE A 99 -4.09 -9.09 4.67
N ALA A 100 -3.58 -9.25 3.43
CA ALA A 100 -3.23 -10.57 2.90
C ALA A 100 -2.13 -11.25 3.74
N ALA A 101 -1.05 -10.54 4.07
CA ALA A 101 0.03 -11.04 4.92
C ALA A 101 -0.46 -11.41 6.33
N TYR A 102 -1.41 -10.65 6.88
CA TYR A 102 -2.05 -10.98 8.16
C TYR A 102 -2.85 -12.27 8.09
N ALA A 103 -3.71 -12.41 7.08
CA ALA A 103 -4.51 -13.60 6.86
C ALA A 103 -3.62 -14.82 6.63
N PHE A 104 -2.51 -14.66 5.90
CA PHE A 104 -1.48 -15.68 5.78
C PHE A 104 -0.84 -16.06 7.13
N GLY A 105 -0.50 -15.06 7.96
CA GLY A 105 -0.02 -15.32 9.33
C GLY A 105 -1.04 -16.11 10.15
N ALA A 106 -2.33 -15.84 10.01
CA ALA A 106 -3.41 -16.58 10.68
C ALA A 106 -3.57 -18.02 10.19
N VAL A 107 -3.23 -18.28 8.93
CA VAL A 107 -3.14 -19.61 8.33
C VAL A 107 -1.98 -20.38 8.96
N VAL A 108 -0.77 -19.83 8.96
CA VAL A 108 0.41 -20.56 9.46
C VAL A 108 0.43 -20.66 10.99
N ARG A 109 0.14 -19.55 11.68
CA ARG A 109 0.31 -19.37 13.13
C ARG A 109 -0.92 -18.73 13.77
N ARG A 110 -2.04 -19.43 13.72
CA ARG A 110 -3.35 -18.97 14.20
C ARG A 110 -3.36 -18.41 15.64
N ALA A 111 -2.53 -18.95 16.53
CA ALA A 111 -2.45 -18.48 17.92
C ALA A 111 -1.85 -17.06 18.00
N ASP A 112 -0.93 -16.73 17.10
CA ASP A 112 -0.22 -15.45 17.07
C ASP A 112 -0.94 -14.40 16.21
N PHE A 113 -1.75 -14.85 15.25
CA PHE A 113 -2.55 -14.02 14.35
C PHE A 113 -4.06 -14.32 14.55
N PRO A 114 -4.69 -13.75 15.59
CA PRO A 114 -6.09 -13.99 15.88
C PRO A 114 -6.99 -13.43 14.78
N LEU A 115 -8.07 -14.15 14.46
CA LEU A 115 -9.02 -13.66 13.46
C LEU A 115 -9.88 -12.56 14.05
N TYR A 116 -9.72 -11.35 13.52
CA TYR A 116 -10.57 -10.24 13.87
C TYR A 116 -11.91 -10.32 13.14
N GLN A 117 -12.99 -10.03 13.86
CA GLN A 117 -14.31 -9.84 13.25
C GLN A 117 -14.38 -8.52 12.47
N THR A 118 -13.49 -7.57 12.78
CA THR A 118 -13.44 -6.25 12.17
C THR A 118 -12.11 -6.08 11.43
N PRO A 119 -12.09 -6.12 10.09
CA PRO A 119 -10.88 -5.96 9.30
C PRO A 119 -10.08 -4.68 9.60
N GLY A 120 -10.76 -3.60 9.98
CA GLY A 120 -10.13 -2.31 10.31
C GLY A 120 -9.21 -2.32 11.55
N GLN A 121 -9.11 -3.43 12.28
CA GLN A 121 -8.14 -3.61 13.37
C GLN A 121 -6.77 -4.10 12.86
N ILE A 122 -6.68 -4.50 11.59
CA ILE A 122 -5.44 -4.94 10.96
C ILE A 122 -4.78 -3.70 10.34
N THR A 123 -3.76 -3.18 11.01
CA THR A 123 -2.95 -2.06 10.54
C THR A 123 -1.58 -2.57 10.10
N ALA A 124 -0.92 -1.87 9.17
CA ALA A 124 0.42 -2.26 8.70
C ALA A 124 1.43 -2.41 9.85
N GLY A 125 1.44 -1.45 10.80
CA GLY A 125 2.26 -1.54 12.01
C GLY A 125 1.91 -2.76 12.88
N GLY A 126 0.62 -3.04 13.07
CA GLY A 126 0.21 -4.24 13.84
C GLY A 126 0.51 -5.56 13.13
N VAL A 127 0.60 -5.58 11.80
CA VAL A 127 1.10 -6.75 11.06
C VAL A 127 2.59 -6.92 11.32
N LEU A 128 3.38 -5.85 11.22
CA LEU A 128 4.81 -5.87 11.51
C LEU A 128 5.09 -6.35 12.94
N ASP A 129 4.41 -5.79 13.95
CA ASP A 129 4.60 -6.16 15.36
C ASP A 129 4.43 -7.67 15.59
N ARG A 130 3.44 -8.28 14.93
CA ARG A 130 3.20 -9.72 15.03
C ARG A 130 4.28 -10.53 14.34
N TYR A 131 4.67 -10.14 13.13
CA TYR A 131 5.76 -10.80 12.41
C TYR A 131 7.10 -10.66 13.15
N GLN A 132 7.37 -9.53 13.80
CA GLN A 132 8.54 -9.36 14.67
C GLN A 132 8.49 -10.27 15.90
N ALA A 133 7.31 -10.50 16.49
CA ALA A 133 7.19 -11.39 17.64
C ALA A 133 7.45 -12.86 17.29
N VAL A 134 7.09 -13.28 16.08
CA VAL A 134 7.06 -14.71 15.69
C VAL A 134 8.17 -15.12 14.73
N ALA A 135 8.69 -14.18 13.96
CA ALA A 135 9.59 -14.37 12.83
C ALA A 135 10.55 -13.15 12.63
N PRO A 136 11.27 -12.67 13.67
CA PRO A 136 12.03 -11.41 13.63
C PRO A 136 13.19 -11.37 12.63
N GLY A 137 13.76 -12.51 12.26
CA GLY A 137 14.89 -12.60 11.32
C GLY A 137 14.50 -13.08 9.91
N GLU A 138 13.20 -13.21 9.65
CA GLU A 138 12.74 -13.55 8.30
C GLU A 138 12.84 -12.33 7.40
N ARG A 139 13.28 -12.53 6.15
CA ARG A 139 13.44 -11.45 5.17
C ARG A 139 12.17 -10.64 4.97
N PHE A 140 11.02 -11.31 5.01
CA PHE A 140 9.71 -10.66 4.94
C PHE A 140 9.51 -9.65 6.08
N THR A 141 9.83 -10.05 7.32
CA THR A 141 9.67 -9.21 8.51
C THR A 141 10.60 -7.99 8.44
N GLU A 142 11.85 -8.20 8.09
CA GLU A 142 12.83 -7.13 7.91
C GLU A 142 12.41 -6.19 6.77
N GLY A 143 11.97 -6.76 5.65
CA GLY A 143 11.48 -6.04 4.50
C GLY A 143 10.27 -5.17 4.84
N LEU A 144 9.32 -5.69 5.61
CA LEU A 144 8.13 -4.95 6.03
C LEU A 144 8.52 -3.81 6.96
N ALA A 145 9.49 -4.03 7.86
CA ALA A 145 10.04 -2.96 8.68
C ALA A 145 10.68 -1.86 7.82
N VAL A 146 11.44 -2.22 6.78
CA VAL A 146 12.02 -1.24 5.84
C VAL A 146 10.93 -0.43 5.14
N LEU A 147 9.90 -1.09 4.57
CA LEU A 147 8.79 -0.41 3.90
C LEU A 147 8.11 0.62 4.83
N LEU A 148 7.77 0.22 6.06
CA LEU A 148 7.03 1.10 6.99
C LEU A 148 7.88 2.23 7.57
N ASN A 149 9.20 2.11 7.54
CA ASN A 149 10.13 3.18 7.91
C ASN A 149 10.60 4.02 6.71
N ALA A 150 10.21 3.67 5.49
CA ALA A 150 10.59 4.41 4.30
C ALA A 150 9.96 5.82 4.32
N PRO A 151 10.72 6.87 3.94
CA PRO A 151 10.19 8.22 3.80
C PRO A 151 8.95 8.26 2.90
N GLU A 152 8.97 7.49 1.80
CA GLU A 152 7.89 7.42 0.83
C GLU A 152 6.59 6.93 1.45
N TYR A 153 6.64 5.91 2.32
CA TYR A 153 5.47 5.42 3.06
C TYR A 153 4.88 6.49 3.99
N GLN A 154 5.74 7.19 4.73
CA GLN A 154 5.31 8.25 5.64
C GLN A 154 4.67 9.42 4.87
N GLU A 155 5.20 9.73 3.70
CA GLU A 155 4.67 10.76 2.82
C GLU A 155 3.30 10.39 2.24
N VAL A 156 3.04 9.12 1.90
CA VAL A 156 1.71 8.68 1.45
C VAL A 156 0.63 9.03 2.48
N ALA A 157 0.86 8.70 3.74
CA ALA A 157 -0.08 9.02 4.83
C ALA A 157 -0.23 10.54 5.03
N ALA A 158 0.89 11.28 4.99
CA ALA A 158 0.90 12.73 5.15
C ALA A 158 0.15 13.44 4.02
N PHE A 159 0.32 13.01 2.77
CA PHE A 159 -0.39 13.56 1.61
C PHE A 159 -1.88 13.23 1.62
N CYS A 160 -2.28 12.02 2.00
CA CYS A 160 -3.69 11.70 2.21
C CYS A 160 -4.35 12.64 3.21
N ALA A 161 -3.72 12.86 4.37
CA ALA A 161 -4.22 13.78 5.39
C ALA A 161 -4.31 15.22 4.85
N LEU A 162 -3.22 15.73 4.25
CA LEU A 162 -3.16 17.08 3.70
C LEU A 162 -4.21 17.34 2.62
N LEU A 163 -4.33 16.43 1.65
CA LEU A 163 -5.20 16.57 0.50
C LEU A 163 -6.68 16.39 0.87
N SER A 164 -7.00 15.55 1.87
CA SER A 164 -8.37 15.41 2.37
C SER A 164 -8.95 16.76 2.83
N HIS A 165 -8.12 17.61 3.46
CA HIS A 165 -8.51 18.94 3.89
C HIS A 165 -8.61 19.95 2.74
N ARG A 166 -7.80 19.80 1.69
CA ARG A 166 -7.83 20.70 0.51
C ARG A 166 -9.02 20.43 -0.41
N LEU A 167 -9.58 19.22 -0.37
CA LEU A 167 -10.76 18.85 -1.15
C LEU A 167 -12.08 19.23 -0.48
N LEU A 168 -12.06 19.62 0.80
CA LEU A 168 -13.24 20.19 1.45
C LEU A 168 -13.48 21.60 0.86
N PRO A 169 -14.73 21.95 0.48
CA PRO A 169 -15.06 23.32 0.11
C PRO A 169 -14.64 24.23 1.26
N ARG A 170 -14.01 25.39 0.98
CA ARG A 170 -13.52 26.41 1.93
C ARG A 170 -14.57 26.80 2.99
N GLN A 171 -14.84 25.93 3.95
CA GLN A 171 -15.28 26.32 5.27
C GLN A 171 -13.99 26.65 6.00
N ALA A 172 -13.94 27.84 6.57
CA ALA A 172 -12.80 28.36 7.31
C ALA A 172 -12.47 27.44 8.50
N ILE A 173 -11.73 26.37 8.26
CA ILE A 173 -10.97 25.71 9.31
C ILE A 173 -9.77 26.63 9.50
N ALA A 174 -9.82 27.46 10.53
CA ALA A 174 -8.67 28.25 10.97
C ALA A 174 -7.53 27.25 11.25
N LEU A 175 -6.55 27.19 10.35
CA LEU A 175 -5.32 26.42 10.51
C LEU A 175 -4.33 27.14 11.45
N GLU A 176 -4.83 27.89 12.44
CA GLU A 176 -4.00 28.39 13.54
C GLU A 176 -3.90 27.26 14.57
N GLY A 177 -2.81 26.50 14.53
CA GLY A 177 -2.45 25.53 15.57
C GLY A 177 -2.42 24.06 15.17
N TRP A 178 -2.61 23.71 13.89
CA TRP A 178 -2.41 22.32 13.45
C TRP A 178 -0.92 22.00 13.24
N GLN A 179 -0.27 21.58 14.33
CA GLN A 179 0.77 20.58 14.21
C GLN A 179 0.05 19.26 13.93
N LEU A 180 0.27 18.65 12.75
CA LEU A 180 0.29 17.18 12.67
C LEU A 180 1.13 16.77 13.89
N GLY A 181 0.55 16.02 14.84
CA GLY A 181 1.10 15.85 16.19
C GLY A 181 2.63 15.62 16.19
N PRO A 182 3.35 15.95 17.28
CA PRO A 182 4.78 16.28 17.31
C PRO A 182 5.77 15.40 16.51
N ASP A 183 5.34 14.19 16.09
CA ASP A 183 6.10 13.20 15.32
C ASP A 183 5.73 13.09 13.83
N ARG A 184 4.81 13.90 13.28
CA ARG A 184 4.43 13.84 11.86
C ARG A 184 4.82 15.12 11.11
N PRO A 185 5.98 15.16 10.44
CA PRO A 185 6.36 16.32 9.65
C PRO A 185 5.31 16.56 8.54
N VAL A 186 4.84 17.80 8.44
CA VAL A 186 4.22 18.27 7.19
C VAL A 186 5.30 18.14 6.12
N PRO A 187 5.05 17.50 4.95
CA PRO A 187 6.06 17.43 3.90
C PRO A 187 6.54 18.84 3.55
N GLU A 188 7.80 19.15 3.86
CA GLU A 188 8.42 20.43 3.55
C GLU A 188 8.32 20.65 2.04
N ALA A 189 7.51 21.63 1.60
CA ALA A 189 7.41 22.15 0.23
C ALA A 189 7.73 21.17 -0.92
N LYS A 190 7.33 19.89 -0.79
CA LYS A 190 7.69 18.86 -1.76
C LYS A 190 6.89 19.14 -3.02
N VAL A 191 7.59 19.45 -4.10
CA VAL A 191 6.97 19.67 -5.40
C VAL A 191 6.51 18.31 -5.91
N LEU A 192 5.20 18.14 -6.00
CA LEU A 192 4.60 16.98 -6.64
C LEU A 192 4.42 17.29 -8.11
N ASP A 193 5.16 16.59 -8.95
CA ASP A 193 5.06 16.62 -10.40
C ASP A 193 4.83 15.20 -10.95
N PRO A 194 4.52 15.05 -12.26
CA PRO A 194 4.29 13.73 -12.84
C PRO A 194 5.46 12.75 -12.68
N ASN A 195 6.70 13.24 -12.70
CA ASN A 195 7.88 12.39 -12.52
C ASN A 195 7.96 11.86 -11.09
N THR A 196 7.60 12.70 -10.11
CA THR A 196 7.55 12.34 -8.71
C THR A 196 6.51 11.26 -8.45
N LEU A 197 5.31 11.38 -9.03
CA LEU A 197 4.27 10.34 -8.89
C LEU A 197 4.68 9.03 -9.57
N SER A 198 5.31 9.10 -10.74
CA SER A 198 5.87 7.92 -11.42
C SER A 198 6.93 7.24 -10.56
N ALA A 199 7.85 8.00 -9.95
CA ALA A 199 8.86 7.47 -9.05
C ALA A 199 8.25 6.81 -7.80
N TYR A 200 7.21 7.39 -7.21
CA TYR A 200 6.46 6.76 -6.11
C TYR A 200 5.83 5.44 -6.52
N LEU A 201 5.21 5.39 -7.70
CA LEU A 201 4.56 4.17 -8.16
C LEU A 201 5.60 3.07 -8.39
N THR A 202 6.70 3.37 -9.08
CA THR A 202 7.80 2.42 -9.29
C THR A 202 8.39 1.93 -7.98
N TRP A 203 8.64 2.83 -7.02
CA TRP A 203 9.10 2.43 -5.68
C TRP A 203 8.10 1.49 -5.00
N LEU A 204 6.81 1.83 -5.02
CA LEU A 204 5.77 1.05 -4.36
C LEU A 204 5.60 -0.33 -4.99
N GLU A 205 5.61 -0.41 -6.31
CA GLU A 205 5.57 -1.66 -7.06
C GLU A 205 6.76 -2.55 -6.68
N ALA A 206 7.98 -2.01 -6.72
CA ALA A 206 9.19 -2.74 -6.38
C ALA A 206 9.16 -3.27 -4.93
N GLU A 207 8.75 -2.45 -3.96
CA GLU A 207 8.66 -2.86 -2.55
C GLU A 207 7.60 -3.95 -2.34
N LEU A 208 6.40 -3.79 -2.92
CA LEU A 208 5.33 -4.78 -2.77
C LEU A 208 5.66 -6.10 -3.47
N SER A 209 6.32 -6.05 -4.64
CA SER A 209 6.81 -7.25 -5.34
C SER A 209 7.90 -7.97 -4.54
N ARG A 210 8.85 -7.23 -3.98
CA ARG A 210 9.89 -7.80 -3.11
C ARG A 210 9.29 -8.47 -1.87
N LEU A 211 8.36 -7.79 -1.19
CA LEU A 211 7.69 -8.35 -0.01
C LEU A 211 6.83 -9.56 -0.34
N ALA A 212 6.21 -9.57 -1.51
CA ALA A 212 5.47 -10.71 -2.03
C ALA A 212 6.36 -11.95 -2.18
N GLU A 213 7.54 -11.80 -2.79
CA GLU A 213 8.53 -12.87 -2.93
C GLU A 213 9.05 -13.34 -1.56
N ASP A 214 9.36 -12.41 -0.67
CA ASP A 214 9.82 -12.74 0.69
C ASP A 214 8.74 -13.48 1.50
N LEU A 215 7.46 -13.11 1.33
CA LEU A 215 6.33 -13.78 1.97
C LEU A 215 6.11 -15.20 1.42
N ASP A 216 6.26 -15.40 0.11
CA ASP A 216 6.18 -16.73 -0.51
C ASP A 216 7.34 -17.64 -0.05
N ALA A 217 8.57 -17.10 0.02
CA ALA A 217 9.72 -17.83 0.57
C ALA A 217 9.51 -18.20 2.04
N TYR A 218 8.97 -17.28 2.85
CA TYR A 218 8.57 -17.58 4.21
C TYR A 218 7.51 -18.68 4.23
N ALA A 219 6.48 -18.63 3.37
CA ALA A 219 5.45 -19.67 3.31
C ALA A 219 6.02 -21.06 3.04
N GLN A 220 6.91 -21.18 2.07
CA GLN A 220 7.60 -22.43 1.74
C GLN A 220 8.41 -22.96 2.93
N SER A 221 9.07 -22.08 3.70
CA SER A 221 9.81 -22.48 4.91
C SER A 221 8.92 -23.08 6.00
N GLN A 222 7.64 -22.70 6.03
CA GLN A 222 6.64 -23.18 6.98
C GLN A 222 5.91 -24.44 6.48
N GLY A 223 6.28 -24.96 5.30
CA GLY A 223 5.67 -26.15 4.70
C GLY A 223 4.28 -25.91 4.12
N VAL A 224 3.98 -24.66 3.73
CA VAL A 224 2.73 -24.25 3.06
C VAL A 224 2.96 -24.00 1.59
#